data_AF-A0A8T0IDR3-F1
#
_entry.id   AF-A0A8T0IDR3-F1
#
_cell.length_a   1.000
_cell.length_b   1.000
_cell.length_c   1.000
_cell.angle_alpha   90.00
_cell.angle_beta   90.00
_cell.angle_gamma   90.00
#
_symmetry.space_group_name_H-M   'P 1'
#
loop_
_entity.id
_entity.type
_entity.pdbx_description
1 polymer ?
#
loop_
_entity_poly.entity_id
_entity_poly.type
_entity_poly.pdbx_seq_one_letter_code
_entity_poly.pdbx_strand_id
1 'polypeptide(L)'
;MGAPPKSEVPIISPKDLPDADGFLFGFPTRYGMMAAQFKSFLDATGGLWRTQSLAGKPAGIFISTGSQNGGQETTALTAITQLTHHGMLFVPIGYTFGAGMFEMNEPKGGSPYGSGTFAGDGTRMPSELELKQAFHQGKYTAEIVKKLKQ
;
A
#
# COMPACT_ATOMS: atom_id res chain seq x y z
N MET A 1 13.27 -5.97 -17.69
CA MET A 1 12.02 -6.06 -16.89
C MET A 1 11.52 -7.50 -16.92
N GLY A 2 11.75 -8.27 -15.86
CA GLY A 2 11.13 -9.57 -15.63
C GLY A 2 10.42 -9.55 -14.29
N ALA A 3 9.29 -10.23 -14.16
CA ALA A 3 8.70 -10.44 -12.84
C ALA A 3 9.70 -11.25 -12.00
N PRO A 4 9.93 -10.89 -10.72
CA PRO A 4 10.78 -11.70 -9.86
C PRO A 4 10.21 -13.12 -9.76
N PRO A 5 11.03 -14.12 -9.42
CA PRO A 5 10.56 -15.46 -9.12
C PRO A 5 9.43 -15.42 -8.10
N LYS A 6 8.49 -16.37 -8.20
CA LYS A 6 7.43 -16.52 -7.22
C LYS A 6 8.05 -16.65 -5.83
N SER A 7 7.66 -15.77 -4.90
CA SER A 7 8.14 -15.82 -3.53
C SER A 7 7.49 -16.98 -2.75
N GLU A 8 8.06 -17.29 -1.58
CA GLU A 8 7.48 -18.24 -0.63
C GLU A 8 6.28 -17.67 0.15
N VAL A 9 5.92 -16.40 -0.11
CA VAL A 9 4.79 -15.75 0.55
C VAL A 9 3.48 -16.44 0.12
N PRO A 10 2.61 -16.82 1.08
CA PRO A 10 1.33 -17.44 0.75
C PRO A 10 0.49 -16.56 -0.19
N ILE A 11 -0.16 -17.19 -1.17
CA ILE A 11 -1.09 -16.50 -2.05
C ILE A 11 -2.38 -16.26 -1.28
N ILE A 12 -2.77 -14.99 -1.17
CA ILE A 12 -4.10 -14.61 -0.68
C ILE A 12 -5.11 -14.65 -1.82
N SER A 13 -6.32 -15.11 -1.53
CA SER A 13 -7.47 -15.05 -2.43
C SER A 13 -8.54 -14.09 -1.90
N PRO A 14 -9.45 -13.58 -2.74
CA PRO A 14 -10.49 -12.65 -2.30
C PRO A 14 -11.27 -13.14 -1.08
N LYS A 15 -11.65 -14.43 -1.04
CA LYS A 15 -12.42 -15.04 0.06
C LYS A 15 -11.71 -15.01 1.42
N ASP A 16 -10.40 -14.81 1.45
CA ASP A 16 -9.61 -14.78 2.68
C ASP A 16 -9.55 -13.36 3.28
N LEU A 17 -9.94 -12.33 2.51
CA LEU A 17 -9.91 -10.94 2.98
C LEU A 17 -10.79 -10.71 4.23
N PRO A 18 -12.01 -11.25 4.36
CA PRO A 18 -12.84 -11.04 5.54
C PRO A 18 -12.18 -11.46 6.86
N ASP A 19 -11.25 -12.41 6.84
CA ASP A 19 -10.59 -12.95 8.04
C ASP A 19 -9.53 -11.99 8.60
N ALA A 20 -9.05 -11.03 7.81
CA ALA A 20 -8.07 -10.05 8.25
C ALA A 20 -8.73 -8.88 9.01
N ASP A 21 -8.11 -8.42 10.09
CA ASP A 21 -8.59 -7.25 10.84
C ASP A 21 -8.29 -5.91 10.14
N GLY A 22 -7.31 -5.89 9.24
CA GLY A 22 -6.90 -4.73 8.47
C GLY A 22 -5.80 -5.09 7.47
N PHE A 23 -5.44 -4.11 6.62
CA PHE A 23 -4.62 -4.38 5.44
C PHE A 23 -3.53 -3.34 5.22
N LEU A 24 -2.45 -3.78 4.57
CA LEU A 24 -1.49 -2.93 3.88
C LEU A 24 -1.35 -3.43 2.45
N PHE A 25 -1.78 -2.62 1.49
CA PHE A 25 -1.72 -2.98 0.08
C PHE A 25 -0.50 -2.37 -0.60
N GLY A 26 0.29 -3.21 -1.26
CA GLY A 26 1.51 -2.81 -1.94
C GLY A 26 1.36 -2.76 -3.45
N PHE A 27 1.71 -1.63 -4.07
CA PHE A 27 1.61 -1.46 -5.51
C PHE A 27 2.94 -1.11 -6.17
N PRO A 28 3.47 -1.97 -7.06
CA PRO A 28 4.38 -1.49 -8.09
C PRO A 28 3.57 -0.63 -9.06
N THR A 29 3.90 0.66 -9.17
CA THR A 29 3.14 1.58 -10.02
C THR A 29 3.11 1.11 -11.48
N ARG A 30 1.97 1.31 -12.14
CA ARG A 30 1.83 1.24 -13.59
C ARG A 30 1.17 2.53 -14.04
N TYR A 31 2.01 3.47 -14.48
CA TYR A 31 1.59 4.79 -14.96
C TYR A 31 0.70 5.55 -13.96
N GLY A 32 1.05 5.53 -12.67
CA GLY A 32 0.27 6.22 -11.62
C GLY A 32 -0.96 5.46 -11.14
N MET A 33 -1.09 4.16 -11.48
CA MET A 33 -2.14 3.26 -11.03
C MET A 33 -1.57 1.94 -10.49
N MET A 34 -2.42 1.15 -9.84
CA MET A 34 -2.08 -0.22 -9.46
C MET A 34 -1.80 -1.11 -10.69
N ALA A 35 -1.02 -2.19 -10.49
CA ALA A 35 -0.79 -3.17 -11.54
C ALA A 35 -2.07 -3.95 -11.90
N ALA A 36 -2.18 -4.39 -13.16
CA ALA A 36 -3.35 -5.10 -13.68
C ALA A 36 -3.70 -6.36 -12.87
N GLN A 37 -2.69 -7.07 -12.36
CA GLN A 37 -2.86 -8.24 -11.49
C GLN A 37 -3.66 -7.89 -10.23
N PHE A 38 -3.36 -6.73 -9.63
CA PHE A 38 -4.08 -6.29 -8.44
C PHE A 38 -5.48 -5.79 -8.78
N LYS A 39 -5.64 -5.11 -9.92
CA LYS A 39 -6.97 -4.70 -10.39
C LYS A 39 -7.87 -5.92 -10.62
N SER A 40 -7.33 -6.98 -11.24
CA SER A 40 -8.05 -8.24 -11.43
C SER A 40 -8.40 -8.92 -10.10
N PHE A 41 -7.50 -8.90 -9.11
CA PHE A 41 -7.78 -9.40 -7.76
C PHE A 41 -8.95 -8.66 -7.11
N LEU A 42 -8.97 -7.33 -7.19
CA LEU A 42 -10.07 -6.52 -6.67
C LEU A 42 -11.37 -6.70 -7.46
N ASP A 43 -11.33 -6.90 -8.78
CA ASP A 43 -12.53 -7.16 -9.57
C ASP A 43 -13.22 -8.48 -9.18
N ALA A 44 -12.45 -9.45 -8.67
CA ALA A 44 -12.98 -10.68 -8.11
C ALA A 44 -13.63 -10.53 -6.71
N THR A 45 -13.62 -9.33 -6.12
CA THR A 45 -14.21 -9.06 -4.79
C THR A 45 -15.66 -8.61 -4.82
N GLY A 46 -16.35 -8.64 -5.97
CA GLY A 46 -17.72 -8.16 -6.12
C GLY A 46 -18.74 -8.79 -5.14
N GLY A 47 -18.53 -10.05 -4.75
CA GLY A 47 -19.33 -10.70 -3.71
C GLY A 47 -19.14 -10.07 -2.32
N LEU A 48 -17.90 -9.78 -1.93
CA LEU A 48 -17.56 -9.13 -0.66
C LEU A 48 -18.07 -7.70 -0.60
N TRP A 49 -17.99 -6.99 -1.74
CA TRP A 49 -18.58 -5.67 -1.89
C TRP A 49 -20.09 -5.73 -1.64
N ARG A 50 -20.79 -6.68 -2.28
CA ARG A 50 -22.25 -6.81 -2.12
C ARG A 50 -22.65 -7.06 -0.66
N THR A 51 -21.87 -7.85 0.08
CA THR A 51 -22.12 -8.15 1.49
C THR A 51 -21.48 -7.16 2.46
N GLN A 52 -20.75 -6.17 1.96
CA GLN A 52 -19.99 -5.19 2.74
C GLN A 52 -19.04 -5.86 3.76
N SER A 53 -18.49 -7.03 3.43
CA SER A 53 -17.67 -7.84 4.36
C SER A 53 -16.33 -7.21 4.70
N LEU A 54 -15.91 -6.17 3.98
CA LEU A 54 -14.69 -5.42 4.25
C LEU A 54 -14.95 -4.05 4.88
N ALA A 55 -16.21 -3.67 5.07
CA ALA A 55 -16.56 -2.35 5.60
C ALA A 55 -16.01 -2.16 7.02
N GLY A 56 -15.50 -0.95 7.30
CA GLY A 56 -14.90 -0.59 8.58
C GLY A 56 -13.48 -1.12 8.82
N LYS A 57 -12.98 -2.05 7.98
CA LYS A 57 -11.61 -2.58 8.13
C LYS A 57 -10.58 -1.51 7.73
N PRO A 58 -9.57 -1.22 8.57
CA PRO A 58 -8.52 -0.27 8.23
C PRO A 58 -7.61 -0.78 7.11
N ALA A 59 -7.22 0.10 6.19
CA ALA A 59 -6.34 -0.23 5.07
C ALA A 59 -5.35 0.91 4.78
N GLY A 60 -4.05 0.59 4.77
CA GLY A 60 -3.00 1.48 4.28
C GLY A 60 -2.47 1.04 2.91
N ILE A 61 -1.70 1.92 2.26
CA ILE A 61 -1.11 1.69 0.94
C ILE A 61 0.39 1.98 0.98
N PHE A 62 1.21 1.17 0.31
CA PHE A 62 2.62 1.45 0.05
C PHE A 62 2.98 1.25 -1.43
N ILE A 63 3.96 1.99 -1.95
CA ILE A 63 4.19 2.12 -3.40
C ILE A 63 5.66 1.85 -3.76
N SER A 64 5.89 1.26 -4.93
CA SER A 64 7.20 1.24 -5.58
C SER A 64 7.11 1.88 -6.96
N THR A 65 7.99 2.83 -7.27
CA THR A 65 8.06 3.52 -8.58
C THR A 65 9.43 3.39 -9.23
N GLY A 66 9.50 3.50 -10.56
CA GLY A 66 10.78 3.55 -11.25
C GLY A 66 11.50 4.89 -11.05
N SER A 67 10.77 6.00 -11.09
CA SER A 67 11.31 7.36 -10.97
C SER A 67 10.69 8.14 -9.82
N GLN A 68 11.32 9.27 -9.45
CA GLN A 68 10.98 10.06 -8.26
C GLN A 68 9.51 10.51 -8.24
N ASN A 69 9.01 11.03 -9.36
CA ASN A 69 7.64 11.56 -9.49
C ASN A 69 6.73 10.66 -10.34
N GLY A 70 7.16 9.44 -10.65
CA GLY A 70 6.48 8.50 -11.53
C GLY A 70 5.29 7.78 -10.90
N GLY A 71 4.56 8.45 -10.00
CA GLY A 71 3.34 7.92 -9.37
C GLY A 71 3.45 7.57 -7.89
N GLN A 72 4.39 8.15 -7.14
CA GLN A 72 4.51 7.92 -5.69
C GLN A 72 3.27 8.33 -4.90
N GLU A 73 2.55 9.33 -5.41
CA GLU A 73 1.32 9.83 -4.80
C GLU A 73 0.08 9.32 -5.56
N THR A 74 0.09 9.44 -6.89
CA THR A 74 -1.09 9.14 -7.71
C THR A 74 -1.49 7.67 -7.70
N THR A 75 -0.53 6.74 -7.52
CA THR A 75 -0.85 5.32 -7.37
C THR A 75 -1.71 5.07 -6.14
N ALA A 76 -1.42 5.72 -5.02
CA ALA A 76 -2.27 5.63 -3.83
C ALA A 76 -3.60 6.34 -4.06
N LEU A 77 -3.58 7.57 -4.60
CA LEU A 77 -4.80 8.35 -4.83
C LEU A 77 -5.82 7.61 -5.71
N THR A 78 -5.35 6.96 -6.77
CA THR A 78 -6.21 6.17 -7.66
C THR A 78 -6.66 4.86 -7.00
N ALA A 79 -5.82 4.22 -6.18
CA ALA A 79 -6.16 2.99 -5.48
C ALA A 79 -7.17 3.19 -4.32
N ILE A 80 -7.17 4.36 -3.67
CA ILE A 80 -8.12 4.68 -2.58
C ILE A 80 -9.57 4.51 -3.04
N THR A 81 -9.87 4.77 -4.31
CA THR A 81 -11.22 4.56 -4.88
C THR A 81 -11.76 3.15 -4.59
N GLN A 82 -10.91 2.13 -4.64
CA GLN A 82 -11.30 0.74 -4.39
C GLN A 82 -11.62 0.50 -2.91
N LEU A 83 -10.86 1.11 -2.01
CA LEU A 83 -11.11 1.06 -0.57
C LEU A 83 -12.47 1.71 -0.23
N THR A 84 -12.73 2.88 -0.82
CA THR A 84 -13.97 3.63 -0.64
C THR A 84 -15.20 2.81 -1.04
N HIS A 85 -15.15 2.14 -2.20
CA HIS A 85 -16.28 1.33 -2.65
C HIS A 85 -16.57 0.13 -1.74
N HIS A 86 -15.55 -0.43 -1.09
CA HIS A 86 -15.68 -1.52 -0.10
C HIS A 86 -16.03 -1.03 1.31
N GLY A 87 -16.15 0.28 1.53
CA GLY A 87 -16.40 0.85 2.86
C GLY A 87 -15.22 0.72 3.83
N MET A 88 -14.01 0.47 3.32
CA MET A 88 -12.80 0.35 4.13
C MET A 88 -12.31 1.71 4.61
N LEU A 89 -11.62 1.74 5.74
CA LEU A 89 -11.08 2.97 6.32
C LEU A 89 -9.65 3.19 5.85
N PHE A 90 -9.42 4.19 5.00
CA PHE A 90 -8.07 4.52 4.55
C PHE A 90 -7.24 5.10 5.71
N VAL A 91 -6.10 4.46 6.00
CA VAL A 91 -5.13 4.88 7.01
C VAL A 91 -3.87 5.41 6.30
N PRO A 92 -3.76 6.73 6.08
CA PRO A 92 -2.54 7.34 5.54
C PRO A 92 -1.41 7.35 6.57
N ILE A 93 -0.16 7.40 6.12
CA ILE A 93 0.98 7.63 7.02
C ILE A 93 1.00 9.09 7.51
N GLY A 94 0.49 10.03 6.71
CA GLY A 94 0.56 11.47 7.00
C GLY A 94 2.02 11.91 7.22
N TYR A 95 2.22 12.82 8.15
CA TYR A 95 3.56 13.23 8.60
C TYR A 95 4.01 12.53 9.88
N THR A 96 3.39 11.39 10.24
CA THR A 96 3.62 10.72 11.53
C THR A 96 5.02 10.10 11.67
N PHE A 97 5.75 9.93 10.57
CA PHE A 97 7.17 9.51 10.58
C PHE A 97 8.14 10.66 10.94
N GLY A 98 7.64 11.83 11.33
CA GLY A 98 8.41 12.91 11.92
C GLY A 98 9.48 13.48 10.98
N ALA A 99 10.67 13.74 11.51
CA ALA A 99 11.78 14.34 10.76
C ALA A 99 12.14 13.58 9.47
N GLY A 100 11.94 12.26 9.43
CA GLY A 100 12.19 11.46 8.23
C GLY A 100 11.26 11.80 7.05
N MET A 101 10.14 12.48 7.28
CA MET A 101 9.29 13.00 6.20
C MET A 101 9.92 14.20 5.50
N PHE A 102 10.70 15.00 6.22
CA PHE A 102 11.33 16.25 5.78
C PHE A 102 12.80 16.09 5.37
N GLU A 103 13.31 14.86 5.33
CA GLU A 103 14.65 14.56 4.82
C GLU A 103 14.74 14.93 3.33
N MET A 104 15.78 15.67 2.94
CA MET A 104 16.01 16.17 1.59
C MET A 104 17.43 15.94 1.04
N ASN A 105 18.34 15.34 1.81
CA ASN A 105 19.72 15.09 1.38
C ASN A 105 19.85 13.87 0.48
N GLU A 106 18.94 12.89 0.59
CA GLU A 106 18.93 11.71 -0.28
C GLU A 106 17.56 11.49 -0.94
N PRO A 107 17.52 11.03 -2.21
CA PRO A 107 16.26 10.63 -2.84
C PRO A 107 15.62 9.45 -2.07
N LYS A 108 14.45 9.71 -1.49
CA LYS A 108 13.62 8.72 -0.80
C LYS A 108 12.22 8.64 -1.39
N GLY A 109 11.69 7.44 -1.43
CA GLY A 109 10.30 7.22 -1.78
C GLY A 109 9.32 7.54 -0.66
N GLY A 110 8.04 7.42 -1.00
CA GLY A 110 6.93 7.65 -0.07
C GLY A 110 6.43 9.09 -0.04
N SER A 111 5.25 9.25 0.53
CA SER A 111 4.51 10.50 0.62
C SER A 111 3.54 10.43 1.83
N PRO A 112 2.80 11.51 2.16
CA PRO A 112 1.77 11.42 3.21
C PRO A 112 0.69 10.37 2.94
N TYR A 113 0.52 9.91 1.69
CA TYR A 113 -0.42 8.84 1.33
C TYR A 113 0.06 7.44 1.76
N GLY A 114 1.37 7.25 1.95
CA GLY A 114 1.94 5.94 2.26
C GLY A 114 3.46 5.90 2.10
N SER A 115 4.09 4.92 2.72
CA SER A 115 5.51 4.64 2.47
C SER A 115 5.76 4.23 1.03
N GLY A 116 6.99 4.43 0.55
CA GLY A 116 7.33 3.98 -0.78
C GLY A 116 8.82 3.91 -1.04
N THR A 117 9.16 3.37 -2.21
CA THR A 117 10.55 3.14 -2.61
C THR A 117 10.76 3.38 -4.11
N PHE A 118 11.98 3.76 -4.48
CA PHE A 118 12.39 3.84 -5.87
C PHE A 118 13.13 2.58 -6.31
N ALA A 119 12.67 1.97 -7.40
CA ALA A 119 13.31 0.83 -8.05
C ALA A 119 14.33 1.25 -9.13
N GLY A 120 14.30 2.51 -9.59
CA GLY A 120 15.16 2.96 -10.70
C GLY A 120 14.84 2.19 -11.99
N ASP A 121 15.87 1.61 -12.59
CA ASP A 121 15.79 0.67 -13.71
C ASP A 121 15.46 -0.78 -13.29
N GLY A 122 15.20 -1.00 -12.00
CA GLY A 122 15.00 -2.29 -11.35
C GLY A 122 16.18 -2.77 -10.52
N THR A 123 17.31 -2.05 -10.53
CA THR A 123 18.51 -2.41 -9.74
C THR A 123 18.57 -1.73 -8.37
N ARG A 124 17.84 -0.63 -8.16
CA ARG A 124 17.84 0.07 -6.86
C ARG A 124 16.99 -0.71 -5.85
N MET A 125 17.59 -0.99 -4.71
CA MET A 125 16.92 -1.57 -3.56
C MET A 125 16.38 -0.46 -2.63
N PRO A 126 15.37 -0.76 -1.78
CA PRO A 126 14.91 0.19 -0.79
C PRO A 126 16.04 0.68 0.11
N SER A 127 16.13 2.00 0.32
CA SER A 127 17.11 2.57 1.24
C SER A 127 16.72 2.30 2.70
N GLU A 128 17.66 2.48 3.63
CA GLU A 128 17.33 2.36 5.06
C GLU A 128 16.23 3.31 5.50
N LEU A 129 16.20 4.53 4.94
CA LEU A 129 15.19 5.52 5.27
C LEU A 129 13.79 5.10 4.80
N GLU A 130 13.70 4.55 3.58
CA GLU A 130 12.46 3.99 3.03
C GLU A 130 11.97 2.79 3.86
N LEU A 131 12.89 1.90 4.28
CA LEU A 131 12.57 0.76 5.15
C LEU A 131 12.10 1.20 6.54
N LYS A 132 12.72 2.22 7.14
CA LYS A 132 12.29 2.80 8.43
C LYS A 132 10.89 3.42 8.30
N GLN A 133 10.59 4.11 7.19
CA GLN A 133 9.27 4.66 6.93
C GLN A 133 8.22 3.55 6.76
N ALA A 134 8.53 2.48 6.03
CA ALA A 134 7.65 1.33 5.85
C ALA A 134 7.37 0.61 7.18
N PHE A 135 8.39 0.41 8.01
CA PHE A 135 8.22 -0.15 9.35
C PHE A 135 7.32 0.72 10.23
N HIS A 136 7.51 2.04 10.19
CA HIS A 136 6.66 2.99 10.90
C HIS A 136 5.20 2.90 10.43
N GLN A 137 4.94 2.86 9.12
CA GLN A 137 3.60 2.69 8.59
C GLN A 137 2.96 1.38 9.08
N GLY A 138 3.72 0.28 9.04
CA GLY A 138 3.26 -1.02 9.55
C GLY A 138 2.79 -0.95 11.00
N LYS A 139 3.63 -0.37 11.86
CA LYS A 139 3.30 -0.15 13.28
C LYS A 139 2.08 0.73 13.45
N TYR A 140 2.04 1.88 12.76
CA TYR A 140 0.95 2.84 12.86
C TYR A 140 -0.39 2.25 12.44
N THR A 141 -0.45 1.57 11.29
CA THR A 141 -1.67 0.91 10.82
C THR A 141 -2.11 -0.19 11.78
N ALA A 142 -1.19 -1.01 12.31
CA ALA A 142 -1.52 -2.04 13.28
C ALA A 142 -2.09 -1.46 14.60
N GLU A 143 -1.57 -0.32 15.06
CA GLU A 143 -2.13 0.39 16.23
C GLU A 143 -3.55 0.91 15.97
N ILE A 144 -3.84 1.40 14.77
CA ILE A 144 -5.20 1.80 14.37
C ILE A 144 -6.13 0.58 14.32
N VAL A 145 -5.70 -0.53 13.72
CA VAL A 145 -6.45 -1.79 13.72
C VAL A 145 -6.77 -2.21 15.16
N LYS A 146 -5.79 -2.21 16.06
CA LYS A 146 -5.99 -2.57 17.48
C LYS A 146 -7.01 -1.67 18.18
N LYS A 147 -7.10 -0.39 17.83
CA LYS A 147 -8.06 0.55 18.44
C LYS A 147 -9.49 0.36 17.93
N LEU A 148 -9.64 -0.14 16.71
CA LEU A 148 -10.94 -0.34 16.06
C LEU A 148 -11.47 -1.76 16.22
N LYS A 149 -10.57 -2.72 16.50
CA LYS A 149 -10.94 -4.09 16.85
C LYS A 149 -11.60 -4.11 18.22
N GLN A 150 -12.89 -4.48 18.25
CA GLN A 150 -13.64 -4.77 19.47
C GLN A 150 -13.24 -6.13 20.02
#